data_AF-A0A1X1N0K2-F1
#
_entry.id   AF-A0A1X1N0K2-F1
#
_cell.length_a   1.000
_cell.length_b   1.000
_cell.length_c   1.000
_cell.angle_alpha   90.00
_cell.angle_beta   90.00
_cell.angle_gamma   90.00
#
_symmetry.space_group_name_H-M   'P 1'
#
loop_
_entity.id
_entity.type
_entity.pdbx_description
1 polymer ?
#
loop_
_entity_poly.entity_id
_entity_poly.type
_entity_poly.pdbx_seq_one_letter_code
_entity_poly.pdbx_strand_id
1 'polypeptide(L)'
;MLTDNAHACTHPLAFIRAQRGWSYQRLARVVARRARDLGVANMAAERQKVWRWEHRGVVPDRVSQLALAAELGVPNDRLESHPWPAWLPTGDAVRTEYPWTPGGSITSIMDVVEDALSDRRGFLTITGTGVAELATQWLGMEPARLAAALNGGRVDDQIVNRIEHNIPGLRVMDERLGGESVRRLVDAELGVVADLLARGSYTEHVGRHLHLVAAELARFAGWVSFDAGFQTAAQRYWITALHAAHAGGDRMLGANVLKNMSLQCVDFARPREAVDLAEAAVASAGGASGRVGAMLHMRRARAHAALGEASACAQALACSEEAMVTARPEEPAWSSYFDEAEYQAQIGSCYIDLGHLAQADRWLERSLAIQPDSRARDRATYLLRWAAVQMDLGNVDHGCELTRQALPMLAATRSKRNARRADELRRRLRRHGTDPAVRELDQILARTV
;
A
#
# COMPACT_ATOMS: atom_id res chain seq x y z
N MET A 1 -12.34 -6.88 -28.72
CA MET A 1 -13.26 -7.63 -27.85
C MET A 1 -12.77 -7.44 -26.42
N LEU A 2 -13.19 -6.32 -25.81
CA LEU A 2 -12.80 -5.90 -24.46
C LEU A 2 -13.36 -6.92 -23.46
N THR A 3 -12.48 -7.65 -22.78
CA THR A 3 -12.90 -8.73 -21.89
C THR A 3 -13.47 -8.15 -20.58
N ASP A 4 -14.59 -8.71 -20.15
CA ASP A 4 -15.46 -8.43 -18.98
C ASP A 4 -14.77 -8.41 -17.59
N ASN A 5 -13.48 -8.11 -17.48
CA ASN A 5 -12.71 -8.27 -16.24
C ASN A 5 -12.03 -7.00 -15.72
N ALA A 6 -12.48 -5.81 -16.13
CA ALA A 6 -12.01 -4.53 -15.60
C ALA A 6 -12.60 -4.17 -14.21
N HIS A 7 -13.41 -5.03 -13.59
CA HIS A 7 -13.94 -4.78 -12.25
C HIS A 7 -13.00 -5.32 -11.17
N ALA A 8 -11.97 -4.54 -10.83
CA ALA A 8 -11.43 -4.56 -9.48
C ALA A 8 -12.59 -4.42 -8.49
N CYS A 9 -12.55 -5.13 -7.36
CA CYS A 9 -13.64 -5.25 -6.38
C CYS A 9 -14.27 -3.88 -6.04
N THR A 10 -15.33 -3.52 -6.74
CA THR A 10 -16.05 -2.24 -6.62
C THR A 10 -16.98 -2.25 -5.40
N HIS A 11 -17.26 -3.44 -4.86
CA HIS A 11 -18.15 -3.63 -3.73
C HIS A 11 -17.39 -4.17 -2.49
N PRO A 12 -17.59 -3.62 -1.27
CA PRO A 12 -16.92 -4.07 -0.04
C PRO A 12 -17.04 -5.58 0.24
N LEU A 13 -18.20 -6.16 -0.08
CA LEU A 13 -18.41 -7.61 0.03
C LEU A 13 -17.49 -8.43 -0.88
N ALA A 14 -17.20 -7.94 -2.10
CA ALA A 14 -16.32 -8.63 -3.03
C ALA A 14 -14.88 -8.70 -2.46
N PHE A 15 -14.44 -7.62 -1.81
CA PHE A 15 -13.15 -7.57 -1.11
C PHE A 15 -13.08 -8.59 0.03
N ILE A 16 -14.06 -8.61 0.94
CA ILE A 16 -14.11 -9.56 2.07
C ILE A 16 -14.10 -11.00 1.56
N ARG A 17 -14.88 -11.25 0.51
CA ARG A 17 -15.02 -12.58 -0.08
C ARG A 17 -13.71 -13.03 -0.72
N ALA A 18 -12.98 -12.15 -1.41
CA ALA A 18 -11.65 -12.42 -1.93
C ALA A 18 -10.63 -12.68 -0.80
N GLN A 19 -10.60 -11.84 0.25
CA GLN A 19 -9.70 -11.98 1.40
C GLN A 19 -9.85 -13.32 2.12
N ARG A 20 -11.08 -13.85 2.19
CA ARG A 20 -11.37 -15.14 2.84
C ARG A 20 -11.36 -16.34 1.89
N GLY A 21 -10.98 -16.17 0.62
CA GLY A 21 -10.98 -17.25 -0.37
C GLY A 21 -12.37 -17.86 -0.59
N TRP A 22 -13.41 -17.03 -0.51
CA TRP A 22 -14.80 -17.46 -0.65
C TRP A 22 -15.27 -17.35 -2.11
N SER A 23 -15.88 -18.41 -2.62
CA SER A 23 -16.72 -18.31 -3.82
C SER A 23 -18.09 -17.73 -3.45
N TYR A 24 -18.85 -17.23 -4.42
CA TYR A 24 -20.25 -16.81 -4.20
C TYR A 24 -21.07 -17.91 -3.52
N GLN A 25 -20.88 -19.17 -3.94
CA GLN A 25 -21.56 -20.31 -3.35
C GLN A 25 -21.12 -20.58 -1.91
N ARG A 26 -19.83 -20.38 -1.60
CA ARG A 26 -19.32 -20.55 -0.23
C ARG A 26 -19.91 -19.48 0.70
N LEU A 27 -19.94 -18.22 0.28
CA LEU A 27 -20.57 -17.16 1.05
C LEU A 27 -22.07 -17.42 1.27
N ALA A 28 -22.81 -17.84 0.23
CA ALA A 28 -24.23 -18.18 0.37
C ALA A 28 -24.48 -19.29 1.41
N ARG A 29 -23.61 -20.32 1.47
CA ARG A 29 -23.69 -21.39 2.48
C ARG A 29 -23.36 -20.91 3.88
N VAL A 30 -22.40 -19.98 4.00
CA VAL A 30 -22.02 -19.37 5.28
C VAL A 30 -23.19 -18.57 5.85
N VAL A 31 -23.79 -17.70 5.05
CA VAL A 31 -24.97 -16.91 5.45
C VAL A 31 -26.13 -17.84 5.82
N ALA A 32 -26.46 -18.83 4.99
CA ALA A 32 -27.54 -19.78 5.29
C ALA A 32 -27.30 -20.56 6.59
N ARG A 33 -26.05 -20.94 6.88
CA ARG A 33 -25.69 -21.60 8.14
C ARG A 33 -25.89 -20.66 9.34
N ARG A 34 -25.41 -19.42 9.27
CA ARG A 34 -25.56 -18.44 10.36
C ARG A 34 -27.00 -17.97 10.54
N ALA A 35 -27.79 -17.95 9.48
CA ALA A 35 -29.21 -17.67 9.57
C ALA A 35 -29.97 -18.75 10.37
N ARG A 36 -29.51 -20.02 10.36
CA ARG A 36 -30.06 -21.06 11.23
C ARG A 36 -29.79 -20.78 12.71
N ASP A 37 -28.59 -20.28 13.04
CA ASP A 37 -28.26 -19.85 14.40
C ASP A 37 -29.19 -18.71 14.88
N LEU A 38 -29.74 -17.94 13.93
CA LEU A 38 -30.72 -16.86 14.16
C LEU A 38 -32.18 -17.33 14.04
N GLY A 39 -32.45 -18.64 13.99
CA GLY A 39 -33.80 -19.20 13.98
C GLY A 39 -34.43 -19.39 12.59
N VAL A 40 -33.71 -19.13 11.49
CA VAL A 40 -34.22 -19.32 10.12
C VAL A 40 -33.71 -20.64 9.53
N ALA A 41 -34.53 -21.69 9.64
CA ALA A 41 -34.17 -23.06 9.26
C ALA A 41 -33.90 -23.25 7.76
N ASN A 42 -34.68 -22.59 6.88
CA ASN A 42 -34.75 -22.89 5.44
C ASN A 42 -34.18 -21.77 4.55
N MET A 43 -33.13 -21.07 4.98
CA MET A 43 -32.50 -20.06 4.13
C MET A 43 -31.78 -20.70 2.92
N ALA A 44 -32.24 -20.36 1.71
CA ALA A 44 -31.63 -20.86 0.46
C ALA A 44 -30.21 -20.29 0.24
N ALA A 45 -29.24 -21.19 0.08
CA ALA A 45 -27.83 -20.88 -0.15
C ALA A 45 -27.51 -20.71 -1.65
N GLU A 46 -28.07 -19.68 -2.28
CA GLU A 46 -27.94 -19.44 -3.72
C GLU A 46 -26.80 -18.48 -4.06
N ARG A 47 -25.83 -18.90 -4.88
CA ARG A 47 -24.74 -18.02 -5.37
C ARG A 47 -25.24 -16.75 -6.06
N GLN A 48 -26.40 -16.79 -6.71
CA GLN A 48 -26.96 -15.67 -7.45
C GLN A 48 -27.34 -14.50 -6.53
N LYS A 49 -27.78 -14.79 -5.28
CA LYS A 49 -28.07 -13.74 -4.28
C LYS A 49 -26.83 -12.91 -3.98
N VAL A 50 -25.74 -13.59 -3.66
CA VAL A 50 -24.45 -12.95 -3.36
C VAL A 50 -23.94 -12.13 -4.54
N TRP A 51 -24.03 -12.67 -5.76
CA TRP A 51 -23.63 -11.93 -6.96
C TRP A 51 -24.46 -10.64 -7.14
N ARG A 52 -25.78 -10.69 -6.90
CA ARG A 52 -26.63 -9.49 -6.98
C ARG A 52 -26.28 -8.45 -5.91
N TRP A 53 -25.89 -8.88 -4.71
CA TRP A 53 -25.43 -7.96 -3.66
C TRP A 53 -24.18 -7.19 -4.10
N GLU A 54 -23.27 -7.84 -4.82
CA GLU A 54 -22.03 -7.21 -5.29
C GLU A 54 -22.19 -6.35 -6.55
N HIS A 55 -23.06 -6.74 -7.49
CA HIS A 55 -23.06 -6.17 -8.85
C HIS A 55 -24.34 -5.42 -9.24
N ARG A 56 -25.44 -5.57 -8.49
CA ARG A 56 -26.76 -5.04 -8.87
C ARG A 56 -27.34 -4.04 -7.84
N GLY A 57 -26.55 -3.65 -6.84
CA GLY A 57 -27.01 -2.75 -5.77
C GLY A 57 -28.11 -3.35 -4.90
N VAL A 58 -28.30 -4.68 -4.92
CA VAL A 58 -29.33 -5.33 -4.11
C VAL A 58 -28.89 -5.38 -2.66
N VAL A 59 -29.68 -4.78 -1.77
CA VAL A 59 -29.46 -4.85 -0.32
C VAL A 59 -29.88 -6.25 0.18
N PRO A 60 -29.02 -6.99 0.90
CA PRO A 60 -29.41 -8.25 1.55
C PRO A 60 -30.53 -8.01 2.57
N ASP A 61 -31.43 -8.98 2.73
CA ASP A 61 -32.44 -8.92 3.79
C ASP A 61 -31.79 -8.88 5.19
N ARG A 62 -32.54 -8.41 6.20
CA ARG A 62 -31.99 -8.19 7.55
C ARG A 62 -31.40 -9.47 8.17
N VAL A 63 -32.01 -10.63 7.94
CA VAL A 63 -31.48 -11.90 8.46
C VAL A 63 -30.15 -12.23 7.78
N SER A 64 -30.05 -12.07 6.46
CA SER A 64 -28.79 -12.23 5.73
C SER A 64 -27.70 -11.26 6.22
N GLN A 65 -28.05 -10.01 6.55
CA GLN A 65 -27.10 -9.05 7.10
C GLN A 65 -26.62 -9.44 8.51
N LEU A 66 -27.51 -9.84 9.41
CA LEU A 66 -27.16 -10.31 10.76
C LEU A 66 -26.32 -11.59 10.72
N ALA A 67 -26.70 -12.54 9.87
CA ALA A 67 -25.97 -13.79 9.66
C ALA A 67 -24.54 -13.53 9.13
N LEU A 68 -24.40 -12.57 8.22
CA LEU A 68 -23.10 -12.16 7.70
C LEU A 68 -22.28 -11.39 8.74
N ALA A 69 -22.89 -10.48 9.50
CA ALA A 69 -22.23 -9.75 10.58
C ALA A 69 -21.66 -10.69 11.67
N ALA A 70 -22.46 -11.68 12.09
CA ALA A 70 -22.04 -12.69 13.05
C ALA A 70 -20.82 -13.50 12.55
N GLU A 71 -20.79 -13.88 11.27
CA GLU A 71 -19.64 -14.56 10.70
C GLU A 71 -18.38 -13.68 10.65
N LEU A 72 -18.56 -12.38 10.38
CA LEU A 72 -17.47 -11.44 10.25
C LEU A 72 -16.99 -10.90 11.60
N GLY A 73 -17.74 -11.14 12.68
CA GLY A 73 -17.46 -10.63 14.01
C GLY A 73 -17.75 -9.13 14.14
N VAL A 74 -18.75 -8.63 13.40
CA VAL A 74 -19.21 -7.24 13.44
C VAL A 74 -20.33 -7.12 14.47
N PRO A 75 -20.23 -6.20 15.46
CA PRO A 75 -21.28 -6.02 16.45
C PRO A 75 -22.54 -5.35 15.83
N ASN A 76 -23.69 -5.61 16.43
CA ASN A 76 -25.01 -5.26 15.86
C ASN A 76 -25.27 -3.74 15.81
N ASP A 77 -24.68 -2.98 16.73
CA ASP A 77 -24.70 -1.51 16.76
C ASP A 77 -24.15 -0.89 15.47
N ARG A 78 -23.12 -1.49 14.86
CA ARG A 78 -22.57 -1.07 13.57
C ARG A 78 -23.56 -1.26 12.43
N LEU A 79 -24.38 -2.32 12.47
CA LEU A 79 -25.43 -2.60 11.49
C LEU A 79 -26.63 -1.65 11.60
N GLU A 80 -26.79 -0.99 12.75
CA GLU A 80 -27.84 0.00 12.99
C GLU A 80 -27.39 1.41 12.60
N SER A 81 -26.12 1.72 12.87
CA SER A 81 -25.53 3.04 12.56
C SER A 81 -25.14 3.22 11.09
N HIS A 82 -24.88 2.14 10.34
CA HIS A 82 -24.42 2.21 8.95
C HIS A 82 -25.26 1.33 8.01
N PRO A 83 -25.75 1.85 6.88
CA PRO A 83 -26.52 1.07 5.90
C PRO A 83 -25.63 0.10 5.13
N TRP A 84 -26.23 -0.89 4.46
CA TRP A 84 -25.51 -1.72 3.51
C TRP A 84 -24.94 -0.89 2.35
N PRO A 85 -23.69 -1.10 1.90
CA PRO A 85 -22.67 -2.05 2.41
C PRO A 85 -21.69 -1.45 3.43
N ALA A 86 -21.93 -0.25 3.95
CA ALA A 86 -20.98 0.53 4.75
C ALA A 86 -20.62 -0.06 6.12
N TRP A 87 -21.48 -0.91 6.71
CA TRP A 87 -21.16 -1.62 7.95
C TRP A 87 -20.17 -2.78 7.76
N LEU A 88 -19.92 -3.22 6.51
CA LEU A 88 -18.99 -4.32 6.25
C LEU A 88 -17.58 -3.96 6.73
N PRO A 89 -16.85 -4.90 7.35
CA PRO A 89 -15.54 -4.65 7.94
C PRO A 89 -14.46 -4.66 6.86
N THR A 90 -14.50 -3.66 5.98
CA THR A 90 -13.44 -3.36 5.02
C THR A 90 -12.45 -2.32 5.56
N GLY A 91 -12.46 -2.11 6.89
CA GLY A 91 -11.82 -1.00 7.60
C GLY A 91 -12.83 0.12 7.89
N ASP A 92 -12.64 0.90 8.97
CA ASP A 92 -13.46 2.10 9.20
C ASP A 92 -13.15 3.16 8.15
N ALA A 93 -14.12 4.04 7.88
CA ALA A 93 -13.91 5.19 7.01
C ALA A 93 -12.64 5.93 7.44
N VAL A 94 -11.75 6.14 6.48
CA VAL A 94 -10.51 6.87 6.73
C VAL A 94 -10.87 8.32 6.96
N ARG A 95 -10.65 8.82 8.17
CA ARG A 95 -10.85 10.24 8.49
C ARG A 95 -9.86 11.07 7.67
N THR A 96 -10.38 11.99 6.87
CA THR A 96 -9.60 12.93 6.04
C THR A 96 -9.72 14.37 6.55
N GLU A 97 -10.69 14.63 7.42
CA GLU A 97 -11.02 15.97 7.91
C GLU A 97 -10.21 16.30 9.19
N TYR A 98 -8.92 16.57 9.00
CA TYR A 98 -8.09 17.22 10.01
C TYR A 98 -7.79 18.66 9.59
N PRO A 99 -7.76 19.62 10.53
CA PRO A 99 -7.30 20.97 10.22
C PRO A 99 -5.86 20.95 9.67
N TRP A 100 -5.58 21.76 8.64
CA TRP A 100 -4.23 21.97 8.12
C TRP A 100 -3.43 22.91 9.04
N THR A 101 -3.21 22.48 10.27
CA THR A 101 -2.48 23.20 11.32
C THR A 101 -1.59 22.23 12.10
N PRO A 102 -0.58 22.71 12.86
CA PRO A 102 0.22 21.84 13.74
C PRO A 102 -0.64 21.00 14.69
N GLY A 103 -1.71 21.59 15.27
CA GLY A 103 -2.64 20.85 16.14
C GLY A 103 -3.44 19.76 15.42
N GLY A 104 -3.89 20.03 14.19
CA GLY A 104 -4.56 19.01 13.37
C GLY A 104 -3.63 17.87 12.95
N SER A 105 -2.35 18.19 12.68
CA SER A 105 -1.29 17.20 12.47
C SER A 105 -1.09 16.30 13.69
N ILE A 106 -0.92 16.87 14.89
CA ILE A 106 -0.81 16.09 16.14
C ILE A 106 -2.02 15.16 16.33
N THR A 107 -3.23 15.68 16.10
CA THR A 107 -4.46 14.89 16.20
C THR A 107 -4.43 13.70 15.24
N SER A 108 -4.06 13.91 13.97
CA SER A 108 -3.96 12.82 13.00
C SER A 108 -2.91 11.76 13.38
N ILE A 109 -1.79 12.17 13.96
CA ILE A 109 -0.75 11.26 14.44
C ILE A 109 -1.26 10.43 15.62
N MET A 110 -1.97 11.04 16.57
CA MET A 110 -2.57 10.33 17.69
C MET A 110 -3.62 9.31 17.25
N ASP A 111 -4.54 9.71 16.37
CA ASP A 111 -5.61 8.84 15.84
C ASP A 111 -5.00 7.60 15.17
N VAL A 112 -3.95 7.75 14.34
CA VAL A 112 -3.33 6.59 13.66
C VAL A 112 -2.54 5.68 14.61
N VAL A 113 -1.94 6.24 15.67
CA VAL A 113 -1.26 5.45 16.72
C VAL A 113 -2.28 4.67 17.55
N GLU A 114 -3.41 5.28 17.93
CA GLU A 114 -4.49 4.61 18.65
C GLU A 114 -5.13 3.49 17.82
N ASP A 115 -5.36 3.74 16.54
CA ASP A 115 -5.82 2.72 15.58
C ASP A 115 -4.85 1.54 15.50
N ALA A 116 -3.54 1.81 15.43
CA ALA A 116 -2.52 0.77 15.38
C ALA A 116 -2.45 -0.08 16.66
N LEU A 117 -2.75 0.52 17.82
CA LEU A 117 -2.89 -0.20 19.09
C LEU A 117 -4.17 -1.05 19.13
N SER A 118 -5.25 -0.58 18.50
CA SER A 118 -6.57 -1.22 18.48
C SER A 118 -6.68 -2.38 17.46
N ASP A 119 -5.84 -2.42 16.42
CA ASP A 119 -5.80 -3.43 15.33
C ASP A 119 -5.35 -4.85 15.77
N ARG A 120 -5.63 -5.28 17.02
CA ARG A 120 -5.14 -6.58 17.53
C ARG A 120 -6.20 -7.48 18.17
N ARG A 121 -6.55 -8.54 17.45
CA ARG A 121 -6.89 -9.86 18.03
C ARG A 121 -5.66 -10.56 18.65
N GLY A 122 -4.87 -9.84 19.44
CA GLY A 122 -3.65 -10.37 20.06
C GLY A 122 -3.05 -9.35 21.00
N PHE A 123 -3.37 -9.50 22.29
CA PHE A 123 -2.81 -8.74 23.41
C PHE A 123 -1.34 -8.34 23.18
N LEU A 124 -1.07 -7.04 23.19
CA LEU A 124 0.26 -6.52 23.48
C LEU A 124 0.42 -6.47 24.99
N THR A 125 1.29 -7.32 25.52
CA THR A 125 1.64 -7.39 26.94
C THR A 125 2.73 -6.39 27.34
N ILE A 126 3.17 -5.53 26.43
CA ILE A 126 4.19 -4.51 26.72
C ILE A 126 3.49 -3.16 26.83
N THR A 127 3.33 -2.69 28.07
CA THR A 127 2.79 -1.37 28.40
C THR A 127 3.85 -0.52 29.11
N GLY A 128 3.82 0.79 28.90
CA GLY A 128 4.62 1.76 29.67
C GLY A 128 6.13 1.61 29.49
N THR A 129 6.84 1.31 30.58
CA THR A 129 8.31 1.31 30.69
C THR A 129 9.02 0.36 29.72
N GLY A 130 8.40 -0.78 29.37
CA GLY A 130 9.00 -1.73 28.43
C GLY A 130 9.10 -1.23 26.98
N VAL A 131 8.16 -0.39 26.53
CA VAL A 131 8.24 0.29 25.23
C VAL A 131 9.32 1.37 25.27
N ALA A 132 9.38 2.13 26.37
CA ALA A 132 10.41 3.15 26.56
C ALA A 132 11.83 2.54 26.63
N GLU A 133 12.04 1.42 27.31
CA GLU A 133 13.33 0.71 27.39
C GLU A 133 13.76 0.13 26.03
N LEU A 134 12.83 -0.49 25.29
CA LEU A 134 13.09 -0.98 23.94
C LEU A 134 13.38 0.16 22.97
N ALA A 135 12.60 1.25 23.03
CA ALA A 135 12.86 2.45 22.25
C ALA A 135 14.20 3.08 22.64
N THR A 136 14.61 3.02 23.91
CA THR A 136 15.90 3.53 24.39
C THR A 136 17.07 2.71 23.85
N GLN A 137 16.97 1.37 23.91
CA GLN A 137 17.97 0.47 23.31
C GLN A 137 18.05 0.62 21.80
N TRP A 138 16.91 0.83 21.14
CA TRP A 138 16.82 1.04 19.70
C TRP A 138 17.35 2.42 19.26
N LEU A 139 17.00 3.48 19.98
CA LEU A 139 17.41 4.86 19.68
C LEU A 139 18.82 5.17 20.20
N GLY A 140 19.43 4.33 21.05
CA GLY A 140 20.76 4.62 21.63
C GLY A 140 20.81 5.98 22.33
N MET A 141 19.76 6.31 23.09
CA MET A 141 19.62 7.56 23.84
C MET A 141 19.83 7.35 25.34
N GLU A 142 20.25 8.42 26.03
CA GLU A 142 20.25 8.47 27.51
C GLU A 142 18.81 8.38 28.04
N PRO A 143 18.46 7.34 28.83
CA PRO A 143 17.07 7.09 29.25
C PRO A 143 16.42 8.27 29.98
N ALA A 144 17.20 8.95 30.84
CA ALA A 144 16.71 10.08 31.63
C ALA A 144 16.33 11.28 30.76
N ARG A 145 17.02 11.49 29.63
CA ARG A 145 16.79 12.63 28.74
C ARG A 145 15.49 12.47 27.96
N LEU A 146 15.28 11.30 27.34
CA LEU A 146 14.04 11.02 26.61
C LEU A 146 12.84 10.99 27.58
N ALA A 147 12.99 10.39 28.75
CA ALA A 147 11.94 10.37 29.76
C ALA A 147 11.57 11.78 30.26
N ALA A 148 12.55 12.67 30.46
CA ALA A 148 12.27 14.06 30.83
C ALA A 148 11.47 14.78 29.74
N ALA A 149 11.86 14.62 28.46
CA ALA A 149 11.15 15.22 27.33
C ALA A 149 9.70 14.71 27.21
N LEU A 150 9.48 13.40 27.37
CA LEU A 150 8.15 12.78 27.34
C LEU A 150 7.24 13.22 28.50
N ASN A 151 7.83 13.66 29.62
CA ASN A 151 7.14 14.21 30.79
C ASN A 151 7.02 15.75 30.74
N GLY A 152 7.10 16.34 29.55
CA GLY A 152 6.93 17.78 29.33
C GLY A 152 8.19 18.62 29.46
N GLY A 153 9.35 17.97 29.58
CA GLY A 153 10.65 18.63 29.53
C GLY A 153 11.00 19.18 28.14
N ARG A 154 12.17 19.82 28.06
CA ARG A 154 12.67 20.42 26.81
C ARG A 154 13.02 19.33 25.79
N VAL A 155 12.49 19.44 24.58
CA VAL A 155 12.94 18.66 23.41
C VAL A 155 14.01 19.48 22.67
N ASP A 156 15.15 18.86 22.38
CA ASP A 156 16.26 19.47 21.65
C ASP A 156 16.55 18.73 20.34
N ASP A 157 17.38 19.34 19.48
CA ASP A 157 17.75 18.79 18.18
C ASP A 157 18.44 17.42 18.30
N GLN A 158 19.09 17.12 19.42
CA GLN A 158 19.76 15.83 19.60
C GLN A 158 18.75 14.68 19.69
N ILE A 159 17.62 14.89 20.37
CA ILE A 159 16.52 13.91 20.42
C ILE A 159 15.95 13.71 19.01
N VAL A 160 15.65 14.80 18.30
CA VAL A 160 15.02 14.72 16.96
C VAL A 160 15.94 14.05 15.94
N ASN A 161 17.21 14.49 15.88
CA ASN A 161 18.22 13.92 14.99
C ASN A 161 18.42 12.42 15.22
N ARG A 162 18.28 11.96 16.47
CA ARG A 162 18.43 10.53 16.77
C ARG A 162 17.28 9.70 16.22
N ILE A 163 16.04 10.18 16.35
CA ILE A 163 14.88 9.50 15.79
C ILE A 163 15.01 9.47 14.26
N GLU A 164 15.38 10.59 13.64
CA GLU A 164 15.60 10.67 12.19
C GLU A 164 16.69 9.69 11.71
N HIS A 165 17.79 9.56 12.45
CA HIS A 165 18.91 8.68 12.09
C HIS A 165 18.52 7.19 12.02
N ASN A 166 17.44 6.79 12.70
CA ASN A 166 16.99 5.39 12.71
C ASN A 166 16.11 5.03 11.50
N ILE A 167 15.54 6.02 10.80
CA ILE A 167 14.62 5.80 9.67
C ILE A 167 15.24 4.96 8.55
N PRO A 168 16.51 5.17 8.12
CA PRO A 168 17.15 4.31 7.12
C PRO A 168 17.22 2.84 7.55
N GLY A 169 17.42 2.56 8.85
CA GLY A 169 17.45 1.22 9.41
C GLY A 169 16.12 0.48 9.26
N LEU A 170 14.99 1.19 9.33
CA LEU A 170 13.66 0.62 9.11
C LEU A 170 13.49 0.03 7.70
N ARG A 171 14.12 0.64 6.67
CA ARG A 171 14.08 0.12 5.29
C ARG A 171 14.83 -1.19 5.15
N VAL A 172 16.02 -1.28 5.74
CA VAL A 172 16.81 -2.51 5.76
C VAL A 172 16.06 -3.62 6.51
N MET A 173 15.33 -3.27 7.57
CA MET A 173 14.49 -4.24 8.28
C MET A 173 13.28 -4.67 7.45
N ASP A 174 12.67 -3.81 6.65
CA ASP A 174 11.54 -4.17 5.78
C ASP A 174 11.96 -5.21 4.74
N GLU A 175 13.14 -5.03 4.14
CA GLU A 175 13.72 -5.99 3.20
C GLU A 175 13.95 -7.37 3.82
N ARG A 176 14.23 -7.46 5.13
CA ARG A 176 14.57 -8.71 5.84
C ARG A 176 13.41 -9.36 6.57
N LEU A 177 12.57 -8.57 7.24
CA LEU A 177 11.54 -9.04 8.18
C LEU A 177 10.12 -8.98 7.58
N GLY A 178 9.94 -8.21 6.49
CA GLY A 178 8.65 -7.94 5.86
C GLY A 178 7.85 -6.84 6.56
N GLY A 179 6.91 -6.25 5.80
CA GLY A 179 6.23 -5.01 6.18
C GLY A 179 5.40 -5.04 7.46
N GLU A 180 4.82 -6.19 7.84
CA GLU A 180 3.99 -6.28 9.06
C GLU A 180 4.81 -6.10 10.36
N SER A 181 5.98 -6.73 10.43
CA SER A 181 6.85 -6.62 11.61
C SER A 181 7.40 -5.21 11.74
N VAL A 182 7.79 -4.61 10.62
CA VAL A 182 8.33 -3.26 10.58
C VAL A 182 7.27 -2.22 10.92
N ARG A 183 6.02 -2.39 10.46
CA ARG A 183 4.91 -1.50 10.80
C ARG A 183 4.80 -1.27 12.31
N ARG A 184 4.87 -2.34 13.11
CA ARG A 184 4.78 -2.26 14.58
C ARG A 184 5.91 -1.44 15.22
N LEU A 185 7.11 -1.47 14.64
CA LEU A 185 8.24 -0.66 15.10
C LEU A 185 8.01 0.82 14.76
N VAL A 186 7.53 1.09 13.54
CA VAL A 186 7.19 2.44 13.11
C VAL A 186 6.07 3.02 13.98
N ASP A 187 5.08 2.21 14.36
CA ASP A 187 3.99 2.63 15.25
C ASP A 187 4.52 3.08 16.63
N ALA A 188 5.49 2.35 17.18
CA ALA A 188 6.11 2.71 18.45
C ALA A 188 6.92 4.01 18.35
N GLU A 189 7.73 4.17 17.30
CA GLU A 189 8.48 5.42 17.06
C GLU A 189 7.55 6.60 16.81
N LEU A 190 6.48 6.41 16.03
CA LEU A 190 5.49 7.44 15.77
C LEU A 190 4.75 7.85 17.04
N GLY A 191 4.47 6.91 17.94
CA GLY A 191 3.92 7.19 19.27
C GLY A 191 4.85 8.04 20.13
N VAL A 192 6.15 7.78 20.13
CA VAL A 192 7.15 8.62 20.81
C VAL A 192 7.15 10.04 20.24
N VAL A 193 7.14 10.19 18.91
CA VAL A 193 7.10 11.52 18.26
C VAL A 193 5.79 12.24 18.57
N ALA A 194 4.65 11.54 18.58
CA ALA A 194 3.35 12.09 18.95
C ALA A 194 3.36 12.65 20.36
N ASP A 195 3.93 11.89 21.30
CA ASP A 195 4.05 12.28 22.69
C ASP A 195 4.98 13.49 22.89
N LEU A 196 6.10 13.54 22.16
CA LEU A 196 7.02 14.69 22.16
C LEU A 196 6.35 15.95 21.61
N LEU A 197 5.60 15.83 20.51
CA LEU A 197 4.84 16.95 19.92
C LEU A 197 3.71 17.42 20.83
N ALA A 198 3.05 16.50 21.55
CA ALA A 198 1.89 16.84 22.36
C ALA A 198 2.23 17.40 23.74
N ARG A 199 3.31 16.92 24.34
CA ARG A 199 3.65 17.22 25.74
C ARG A 199 4.95 17.98 25.91
N GLY A 200 5.92 17.78 25.02
CA GLY A 200 7.24 18.37 25.12
C GLY A 200 7.23 19.90 24.95
N SER A 201 8.18 20.56 25.60
CA SER A 201 8.45 21.98 25.36
C SER A 201 9.55 22.12 24.31
N TYR A 202 9.27 22.78 23.19
CA TYR A 202 10.22 22.91 22.08
C TYR A 202 10.15 24.28 21.39
N THR A 203 11.22 24.63 20.66
CA THR A 203 11.23 25.80 19.79
C THR A 203 10.45 25.51 18.51
N GLU A 204 10.04 26.55 17.78
CA GLU A 204 9.39 26.39 16.47
C GLU A 204 10.22 25.53 15.50
N HIS A 205 11.54 25.72 15.50
CA HIS A 205 12.47 24.93 14.69
C HIS A 205 12.38 23.42 14.99
N VAL A 206 12.50 23.07 16.27
CA VAL A 206 12.41 21.67 16.74
C VAL A 206 11.02 21.09 16.47
N GLY A 207 9.95 21.88 16.68
CA GLY A 207 8.58 21.45 16.39
C GLY A 207 8.36 21.14 14.91
N ARG A 208 8.86 21.98 14.00
CA ARG A 208 8.82 21.71 12.55
C ARG A 208 9.58 20.44 12.20
N HIS A 209 10.77 20.25 12.77
CA HIS A 209 11.59 19.06 12.52
C HIS A 209 10.92 17.78 13.03
N LEU A 210 10.31 17.80 14.22
CA LEU A 210 9.50 16.68 14.74
C LEU A 210 8.35 16.32 13.79
N HIS A 211 7.65 17.31 13.23
CA HIS A 211 6.61 17.07 12.22
C HIS A 211 7.17 16.42 10.95
N LEU A 212 8.37 16.80 10.49
CA LEU A 212 9.00 16.15 9.33
C LEU A 212 9.42 14.71 9.62
N VAL A 213 9.93 14.44 10.82
CA VAL A 213 10.22 13.07 11.27
C VAL A 213 8.95 12.23 11.33
N ALA A 214 7.86 12.76 11.91
CA ALA A 214 6.55 12.10 11.91
C ALA A 214 6.04 11.82 10.49
N ALA A 215 6.23 12.78 9.57
CA ALA A 215 5.81 12.63 8.18
C ALA A 215 6.58 11.52 7.44
N GLU A 216 7.89 11.42 7.64
CA GLU A 216 8.70 10.35 7.05
C GLU A 216 8.36 8.97 7.63
N LEU A 217 8.17 8.88 8.95
CA LEU A 217 7.72 7.65 9.62
C LEU A 217 6.35 7.21 9.11
N ALA A 218 5.37 8.11 9.10
CA ALA A 218 4.03 7.81 8.60
C ALA A 218 4.03 7.48 7.10
N ARG A 219 4.80 8.19 6.27
CA ARG A 219 4.97 7.83 4.84
C ARG A 219 5.49 6.41 4.68
N PHE A 220 6.50 6.04 5.46
CA PHE A 220 7.09 4.71 5.43
C PHE A 220 6.13 3.63 5.97
N ALA A 221 5.45 3.87 7.09
CA ALA A 221 4.38 3.02 7.62
C ALA A 221 3.30 2.77 6.58
N GLY A 222 2.90 3.81 5.84
CA GLY A 222 1.94 3.69 4.76
C GLY A 222 2.43 2.80 3.62
N TRP A 223 3.71 2.92 3.24
CA TRP A 223 4.31 2.06 2.21
C TRP A 223 4.36 0.59 2.63
N VAL A 224 4.86 0.29 3.84
CA VAL A 224 4.96 -1.11 4.31
C VAL A 224 3.58 -1.71 4.55
N SER A 225 2.60 -0.91 4.98
CA SER A 225 1.19 -1.32 5.10
C SER A 225 0.59 -1.64 3.73
N PHE A 226 0.87 -0.80 2.73
CA PHE A 226 0.44 -1.01 1.36
C PHE A 226 1.01 -2.30 0.76
N ASP A 227 2.31 -2.57 0.97
CA ASP A 227 2.96 -3.80 0.51
C ASP A 227 2.46 -5.06 1.22
N ALA A 228 2.19 -4.95 2.53
CA ALA A 228 1.61 -6.02 3.34
C ALA A 228 0.09 -6.22 3.12
N GLY A 229 -0.56 -5.37 2.32
CA GLY A 229 -1.98 -5.51 1.97
C GLY A 229 -2.96 -4.79 2.90
N PHE A 230 -2.49 -4.06 3.92
CA PHE A 230 -3.32 -3.26 4.83
C PHE A 230 -3.68 -1.90 4.21
N GLN A 231 -4.60 -1.91 3.23
CA GLN A 231 -4.89 -0.74 2.39
C GLN A 231 -5.43 0.47 3.16
N THR A 232 -6.39 0.23 4.06
CA THR A 232 -7.00 1.28 4.89
C THR A 232 -5.98 1.89 5.84
N ALA A 233 -5.15 1.06 6.48
CA ALA A 233 -4.05 1.53 7.32
C ALA A 233 -3.06 2.38 6.51
N ALA A 234 -2.69 1.94 5.30
CA ALA A 234 -1.82 2.70 4.42
C ALA A 234 -2.35 4.11 4.15
N GLN A 235 -3.65 4.25 3.89
CA GLN A 235 -4.29 5.55 3.69
C GLN A 235 -4.28 6.42 4.95
N ARG A 236 -4.58 5.86 6.13
CA ARG A 236 -4.51 6.59 7.42
C ARG A 236 -3.10 7.15 7.66
N TYR A 237 -2.06 6.34 7.45
CA TYR A 237 -0.68 6.80 7.59
C TYR A 237 -0.31 7.86 6.53
N TRP A 238 -0.73 7.72 5.27
CA TRP A 238 -0.44 8.73 4.25
C TRP A 238 -1.15 10.05 4.50
N ILE A 239 -2.39 10.05 4.98
CA ILE A 239 -3.08 11.28 5.40
C ILE A 239 -2.34 11.94 6.56
N THR A 240 -1.96 11.16 7.57
CA THR A 240 -1.11 11.62 8.69
C THR A 240 0.19 12.24 8.18
N ALA A 241 0.86 11.57 7.23
CA ALA A 241 2.08 12.06 6.62
C ALA A 241 1.90 13.38 5.86
N LEU A 242 0.75 13.58 5.19
CA LEU A 242 0.43 14.85 4.51
C LEU A 242 0.25 15.99 5.52
N HIS A 243 -0.52 15.77 6.59
CA HIS A 243 -0.72 16.79 7.62
C HIS A 243 0.60 17.13 8.35
N ALA A 244 1.42 16.11 8.63
CA ALA A 244 2.73 16.29 9.24
C ALA A 244 3.72 17.01 8.30
N ALA A 245 3.77 16.64 7.02
CA ALA A 245 4.61 17.32 6.03
C ALA A 245 4.20 18.80 5.87
N HIS A 246 2.89 19.08 5.87
CA HIS A 246 2.36 20.44 5.85
C HIS A 246 2.77 21.23 7.10
N ALA A 247 2.62 20.67 8.29
CA ALA A 247 3.00 21.32 9.55
C ALA A 247 4.52 21.55 9.67
N GLY A 248 5.35 20.64 9.13
CA GLY A 248 6.80 20.82 9.04
C GLY A 248 7.25 21.76 7.91
N GLY A 249 6.36 22.06 6.96
CA GLY A 249 6.62 22.93 5.83
C GLY A 249 7.38 22.30 4.66
N ASP A 250 7.38 20.96 4.53
CA ASP A 250 8.03 20.24 3.43
C ASP A 250 7.01 19.76 2.38
N ARG A 251 6.87 20.55 1.32
CA ARG A 251 5.99 20.22 0.19
C ARG A 251 6.52 19.05 -0.65
N MET A 252 7.83 18.82 -0.66
CA MET A 252 8.43 17.75 -1.44
C MET A 252 8.12 16.39 -0.83
N LEU A 253 8.17 16.30 0.50
CA LEU A 253 7.72 15.13 1.23
C LEU A 253 6.21 14.89 0.99
N GLY A 254 5.40 15.95 1.02
CA GLY A 254 3.98 15.87 0.65
C GLY A 254 3.75 15.32 -0.76
N ALA A 255 4.50 15.80 -1.75
CA ALA A 255 4.45 15.29 -3.12
C ALA A 255 4.80 13.79 -3.21
N ASN A 256 5.81 13.34 -2.46
CA ASN A 256 6.17 11.93 -2.39
C ASN A 256 5.05 11.07 -1.77
N VAL A 257 4.34 11.58 -0.76
CA VAL A 257 3.16 10.91 -0.18
C VAL A 257 2.03 10.79 -1.21
N LEU A 258 1.68 11.89 -1.89
CA LEU A 258 0.65 11.89 -2.94
C LEU A 258 0.99 10.92 -4.08
N LYS A 259 2.27 10.84 -4.47
CA LYS A 259 2.76 9.85 -5.45
C LYS A 259 2.50 8.41 -5.01
N ASN A 260 2.64 8.09 -3.72
CA ASN A 260 2.35 6.75 -3.20
C ASN A 260 0.84 6.46 -3.20
N MET A 261 0.01 7.44 -2.82
CA MET A 261 -1.44 7.32 -2.88
C MET A 261 -1.93 7.10 -4.32
N SER A 262 -1.37 7.83 -5.30
CA SER A 262 -1.67 7.65 -6.73
C SER A 262 -1.37 6.21 -7.18
N LEU A 263 -0.23 5.64 -6.77
CA LEU A 263 0.09 4.24 -7.07
C LEU A 263 -0.94 3.26 -6.49
N GLN A 264 -1.40 3.49 -5.24
CA GLN A 264 -2.44 2.67 -4.65
C GLN A 264 -3.73 2.76 -5.47
N CYS A 265 -4.14 3.95 -5.91
CA CYS A 265 -5.32 4.13 -6.76
C CYS A 265 -5.21 3.36 -8.08
N VAL A 266 -4.04 3.37 -8.76
CA VAL A 266 -3.80 2.53 -9.95
C VAL A 266 -3.93 1.04 -9.62
N ASP A 267 -3.29 0.57 -8.55
CA ASP A 267 -3.28 -0.84 -8.14
C ASP A 267 -4.67 -1.36 -7.70
N PHE A 268 -5.69 -0.49 -7.58
CA PHE A 268 -7.07 -0.80 -7.20
C PHE A 268 -8.11 -0.31 -8.23
N ALA A 269 -7.68 -0.06 -9.47
CA ALA A 269 -8.53 0.39 -10.59
C ALA A 269 -9.38 1.64 -10.27
N ARG A 270 -8.75 2.62 -9.62
CA ARG A 270 -9.24 3.98 -9.38
C ARG A 270 -8.37 5.00 -10.14
N PRO A 271 -8.27 4.88 -11.48
CA PRO A 271 -7.27 5.64 -12.24
C PRO A 271 -7.57 7.14 -12.35
N ARG A 272 -8.83 7.58 -12.19
CA ARG A 272 -9.18 9.01 -12.16
C ARG A 272 -8.61 9.68 -10.91
N GLU A 273 -8.86 9.08 -9.76
CA GLU A 273 -8.30 9.54 -8.49
C GLU A 273 -6.76 9.46 -8.49
N ALA A 274 -6.20 8.47 -9.19
CA ALA A 274 -4.76 8.37 -9.37
C ALA A 274 -4.17 9.55 -10.16
N VAL A 275 -4.88 10.05 -11.18
CA VAL A 275 -4.49 11.24 -11.94
C VAL A 275 -4.56 12.47 -11.05
N ASP A 276 -5.68 12.71 -10.35
CA ASP A 276 -5.84 13.86 -9.46
C ASP A 276 -4.69 13.94 -8.42
N LEU A 277 -4.35 12.80 -7.81
CA LEU A 277 -3.25 12.70 -6.85
C LEU A 277 -1.88 12.91 -7.49
N ALA A 278 -1.65 12.39 -8.70
CA ALA A 278 -0.38 12.57 -9.41
C ALA A 278 -0.18 14.02 -9.88
N GLU A 279 -1.23 14.67 -10.35
CA GLU A 279 -1.19 16.09 -10.73
C GLU A 279 -0.95 16.98 -9.50
N ALA A 280 -1.63 16.70 -8.39
CA ALA A 280 -1.38 17.37 -7.12
C ALA A 280 0.07 17.17 -6.63
N ALA A 281 0.64 15.97 -6.82
CA ALA A 281 2.03 15.69 -6.47
C ALA A 281 3.01 16.54 -7.30
N VAL A 282 2.84 16.59 -8.62
CA VAL A 282 3.67 17.40 -9.52
C VAL A 282 3.53 18.89 -9.19
N ALA A 283 2.32 19.39 -8.96
CA ALA A 283 2.07 20.78 -8.61
C ALA A 283 2.71 21.16 -7.25
N SER A 284 2.63 20.27 -6.26
CA SER A 284 3.19 20.49 -4.92
C SER A 284 4.71 20.59 -4.92
N ALA A 285 5.37 19.88 -5.84
CA ALA A 285 6.82 19.86 -5.97
C ALA A 285 7.41 21.13 -6.63
N GLY A 286 6.56 22.05 -7.12
CA GLY A 286 6.98 23.41 -7.49
C GLY A 286 8.04 23.49 -8.59
N GLY A 287 8.02 22.56 -9.55
CA GLY A 287 9.03 22.49 -10.61
C GLY A 287 10.28 21.68 -10.25
N ALA A 288 10.16 20.72 -9.33
CA ALA A 288 11.23 19.78 -9.02
C ALA A 288 11.79 19.14 -10.30
N SER A 289 13.12 19.03 -10.35
CA SER A 289 13.87 18.37 -11.43
C SER A 289 14.66 17.18 -10.86
N GLY A 290 15.54 16.58 -11.66
CA GLY A 290 16.33 15.42 -11.27
C GLY A 290 15.47 14.17 -11.06
N ARG A 291 15.93 13.24 -10.22
CA ARG A 291 15.18 12.00 -9.93
C ARG A 291 13.82 12.28 -9.32
N VAL A 292 13.72 13.30 -8.47
CA VAL A 292 12.45 13.67 -7.85
C VAL A 292 11.43 14.11 -8.90
N GLY A 293 11.79 15.06 -9.77
CA GLY A 293 10.94 15.51 -10.87
C GLY A 293 10.54 14.35 -11.79
N ALA A 294 11.53 13.54 -12.19
CA ALA A 294 11.32 12.38 -13.05
C ALA A 294 10.31 11.39 -12.42
N MET A 295 10.51 11.03 -11.16
CA MET A 295 9.64 10.11 -10.45
C MET A 295 8.18 10.59 -10.35
N LEU A 296 7.96 11.90 -10.13
CA LEU A 296 6.62 12.47 -10.05
C LEU A 296 5.93 12.48 -11.42
N HIS A 297 6.64 12.89 -12.47
CA HIS A 297 6.13 12.85 -13.84
C HIS A 297 5.88 11.41 -14.32
N MET A 298 6.73 10.45 -13.95
CA MET A 298 6.49 9.03 -14.21
C MET A 298 5.22 8.53 -13.52
N ARG A 299 4.94 8.95 -12.28
CA ARG A 299 3.68 8.59 -11.61
C ARG A 299 2.47 9.14 -12.36
N ARG A 300 2.55 10.38 -12.85
CA ARG A 300 1.52 10.99 -13.70
C ARG A 300 1.33 10.21 -15.00
N ALA A 301 2.41 9.80 -15.66
CA ALA A 301 2.35 8.95 -16.85
C ALA A 301 1.65 7.62 -16.57
N ARG A 302 2.02 6.93 -15.47
CA ARG A 302 1.38 5.67 -15.05
C ARG A 302 -0.13 5.84 -14.80
N ALA A 303 -0.56 6.96 -14.22
CA ALA A 303 -1.97 7.22 -13.97
C ALA A 303 -2.77 7.45 -15.27
N HIS A 304 -2.26 8.27 -16.20
CA HIS A 304 -2.88 8.45 -17.53
C HIS A 304 -2.87 7.16 -18.36
N ALA A 305 -1.80 6.37 -18.29
CA ALA A 305 -1.74 5.05 -18.95
C ALA A 305 -2.86 4.13 -18.45
N ALA A 306 -3.14 4.12 -17.15
CA ALA A 306 -4.24 3.34 -16.57
C ALA A 306 -5.63 3.83 -16.98
N LEU A 307 -5.78 5.08 -17.45
CA LEU A 307 -6.99 5.59 -18.10
C LEU A 307 -7.07 5.28 -19.61
N GLY A 308 -5.99 4.76 -20.21
CA GLY A 308 -5.89 4.61 -21.67
C GLY A 308 -5.55 5.91 -22.41
N GLU A 309 -5.15 6.97 -21.70
CA GLU A 309 -4.87 8.29 -22.27
C GLU A 309 -3.43 8.36 -22.83
N ALA A 310 -3.22 7.70 -23.98
CA ALA A 310 -1.89 7.54 -24.58
C ALA A 310 -1.14 8.87 -24.80
N SER A 311 -1.82 9.93 -25.23
CA SER A 311 -1.19 11.23 -25.47
C SER A 311 -0.72 11.91 -24.18
N ALA A 312 -1.55 11.92 -23.14
CA ALA A 312 -1.19 12.48 -21.84
C ALA A 312 -0.09 11.66 -21.15
N CYS A 313 -0.13 10.32 -21.28
CA CYS A 313 0.94 9.44 -20.85
C CYS A 313 2.27 9.80 -21.54
N ALA A 314 2.28 9.95 -22.87
CA ALA A 314 3.49 10.28 -23.63
C ALA A 314 4.08 11.65 -23.23
N GLN A 315 3.23 12.66 -23.04
CA GLN A 315 3.67 13.97 -22.56
C GLN A 315 4.31 13.89 -21.17
N ALA A 316 3.69 13.17 -20.24
CA ALA A 316 4.23 12.99 -18.90
C ALA A 316 5.54 12.17 -18.89
N LEU A 317 5.69 11.18 -19.80
CA LEU A 317 6.94 10.47 -20.00
C LEU A 317 8.06 11.40 -20.51
N ALA A 318 7.76 12.28 -21.47
CA ALA A 318 8.73 13.26 -21.97
C ALA A 318 9.21 14.19 -20.84
N CYS A 319 8.30 14.72 -20.02
CA CYS A 319 8.70 15.52 -18.84
C CYS A 319 9.53 14.71 -17.84
N SER A 320 9.23 13.42 -17.66
CA SER A 320 10.03 12.54 -16.80
C SER A 320 11.44 12.34 -17.33
N GLU A 321 11.60 12.18 -18.64
CA GLU A 321 12.88 12.03 -19.32
C GLU A 321 13.73 13.30 -19.18
N GLU A 322 13.14 14.46 -19.48
CA GLU A 322 13.78 15.77 -19.35
C GLU A 322 14.29 16.03 -17.92
N ALA A 323 13.47 15.71 -16.90
CA ALA A 323 13.87 15.85 -15.51
C ALA A 323 15.03 14.89 -15.16
N MET A 324 15.00 13.65 -15.65
CA MET A 324 16.01 12.63 -15.38
C MET A 324 17.39 13.01 -15.92
N VAL A 325 17.47 13.72 -17.06
CA VAL A 325 18.73 14.24 -17.63
C VAL A 325 19.49 15.14 -16.64
N THR A 326 18.77 15.83 -15.76
CA THR A 326 19.35 16.75 -14.77
C THR A 326 19.66 16.10 -13.42
N ALA A 327 19.47 14.78 -13.29
CA ALA A 327 19.64 14.06 -12.03
C ALA A 327 21.10 14.08 -11.54
N ARG A 328 21.29 14.27 -10.22
CA ARG A 328 22.62 14.38 -9.59
C ARG A 328 22.81 13.41 -8.43
N PRO A 329 24.04 13.03 -8.04
CA PRO A 329 24.27 12.18 -6.89
C PRO A 329 23.72 12.74 -5.57
N GLU A 330 23.73 14.06 -5.38
CA GLU A 330 23.38 14.76 -4.12
C GLU A 330 21.87 14.95 -3.90
N GLU A 331 21.03 14.11 -4.50
CA GLU A 331 19.57 14.17 -4.36
C GLU A 331 19.06 13.49 -3.08
N PRO A 332 17.80 13.77 -2.64
CA PRO A 332 17.26 13.19 -1.42
C PRO A 332 17.35 11.66 -1.41
N ALA A 333 17.85 11.08 -0.32
CA ALA A 333 18.08 9.63 -0.23
C ALA A 333 16.82 8.78 -0.50
N TRP A 334 15.61 9.31 -0.27
CA TRP A 334 14.36 8.64 -0.61
C TRP A 334 14.05 8.57 -2.11
N SER A 335 14.68 9.36 -2.98
CA SER A 335 14.52 9.29 -4.45
C SER A 335 15.49 8.32 -5.12
N SER A 336 16.50 7.83 -4.38
CA SER A 336 17.58 6.96 -4.90
C SER A 336 17.10 5.67 -5.56
N TYR A 337 15.94 5.13 -5.17
CA TYR A 337 15.37 3.94 -5.77
C TYR A 337 14.93 4.15 -7.23
N PHE A 338 14.64 5.40 -7.61
CA PHE A 338 14.21 5.78 -8.95
C PHE A 338 15.44 6.01 -9.84
N ASP A 339 16.14 4.92 -10.10
CA ASP A 339 17.30 4.85 -10.99
C ASP A 339 16.89 4.46 -12.43
N GLU A 340 17.88 4.29 -13.31
CA GLU A 340 17.63 3.95 -14.72
C GLU A 340 16.81 2.65 -14.86
N ALA A 341 17.10 1.62 -14.06
CA ALA A 341 16.36 0.36 -14.13
C ALA A 341 14.88 0.56 -13.75
N GLU A 342 14.60 1.30 -12.67
CA GLU A 342 13.24 1.61 -12.24
C GLU A 342 12.51 2.50 -13.26
N TYR A 343 13.19 3.50 -13.81
CA TYR A 343 12.65 4.35 -14.88
C TYR A 343 12.17 3.52 -16.07
N GLN A 344 13.03 2.62 -16.58
CA GLN A 344 12.70 1.71 -17.68
C GLN A 344 11.54 0.77 -17.34
N ALA A 345 11.50 0.24 -16.12
CA ALA A 345 10.45 -0.66 -15.67
C ALA A 345 9.08 0.02 -15.62
N GLN A 346 9.05 1.30 -15.20
CA GLN A 346 7.82 2.08 -15.16
C GLN A 346 7.34 2.47 -16.56
N ILE A 347 8.24 2.76 -17.51
CA ILE A 347 7.87 2.91 -18.93
C ILE A 347 7.21 1.63 -19.46
N GLY A 348 7.84 0.47 -19.21
CA GLY A 348 7.27 -0.83 -19.57
C GLY A 348 5.87 -1.00 -18.98
N SER A 349 5.68 -0.63 -17.72
CA SER A 349 4.37 -0.68 -17.05
C SER A 349 3.34 0.27 -17.68
N CYS A 350 3.71 1.48 -18.13
CA CYS A 350 2.83 2.35 -18.91
C CYS A 350 2.35 1.65 -20.19
N TYR A 351 3.25 1.00 -20.92
CA TYR A 351 2.88 0.28 -22.16
C TYR A 351 2.02 -0.96 -21.91
N ILE A 352 2.18 -1.65 -20.77
CA ILE A 352 1.23 -2.71 -20.37
C ILE A 352 -0.18 -2.14 -20.27
N ASP A 353 -0.34 -1.05 -19.52
CA ASP A 353 -1.67 -0.47 -19.24
C ASP A 353 -2.32 0.13 -20.50
N LEU A 354 -1.51 0.61 -21.45
CA LEU A 354 -1.96 1.04 -22.78
C LEU A 354 -2.23 -0.13 -23.75
N GLY A 355 -1.92 -1.37 -23.38
CA GLY A 355 -2.07 -2.55 -24.24
C GLY A 355 -0.99 -2.70 -25.32
N HIS A 356 0.09 -1.93 -25.27
CA HIS A 356 1.20 -1.94 -26.22
C HIS A 356 2.25 -2.99 -25.83
N LEU A 357 1.86 -4.26 -25.84
CA LEU A 357 2.64 -5.36 -25.23
C LEU A 357 4.05 -5.54 -25.82
N ALA A 358 4.23 -5.36 -27.14
CA ALA A 358 5.54 -5.46 -27.76
C ALA A 358 6.51 -4.34 -27.33
N GLN A 359 6.00 -3.16 -26.97
CA GLN A 359 6.83 -2.09 -26.39
C GLN A 359 7.13 -2.40 -24.93
N ALA A 360 6.15 -2.88 -24.16
CA ALA A 360 6.32 -3.28 -22.78
C ALA A 360 7.42 -4.35 -22.63
N ASP A 361 7.41 -5.35 -23.51
CA ASP A 361 8.40 -6.43 -23.59
C ASP A 361 9.85 -5.88 -23.63
N ARG A 362 10.16 -5.04 -24.62
CA ARG A 362 11.50 -4.45 -24.79
C ARG A 362 11.96 -3.61 -23.59
N TRP A 363 11.04 -2.88 -22.95
CA TRP A 363 11.39 -2.04 -21.80
C TRP A 363 11.62 -2.87 -20.53
N LEU A 364 10.83 -3.92 -20.32
CA LEU A 364 11.00 -4.82 -19.17
C LEU A 364 12.28 -5.65 -19.30
N GLU A 365 12.61 -6.12 -20.51
CA GLU A 365 13.88 -6.80 -20.80
C GLU A 365 15.08 -5.92 -20.42
N ARG A 366 15.11 -4.68 -20.95
CA ARG A 366 16.20 -3.71 -20.68
C ARG A 366 16.32 -3.40 -19.20
N SER A 367 15.19 -3.15 -18.53
CA SER A 367 15.16 -2.87 -17.10
C SER A 367 15.75 -4.02 -16.28
N LEU A 368 15.29 -5.25 -16.52
CA LEU A 368 15.73 -6.43 -15.79
C LEU A 368 17.19 -6.82 -16.08
N ALA A 369 17.75 -6.41 -17.22
CA ALA A 369 19.16 -6.60 -17.55
C ALA A 369 20.10 -5.74 -16.68
N ILE A 370 19.62 -4.59 -16.19
CA ILE A 370 20.43 -3.64 -15.39
C ILE A 370 20.00 -3.54 -13.92
N GLN A 371 18.90 -4.18 -13.54
CA GLN A 371 18.40 -4.14 -12.18
C GLN A 371 19.27 -4.99 -11.23
N PRO A 372 19.78 -4.43 -10.12
CA PRO A 372 20.65 -5.15 -9.19
C PRO A 372 19.89 -6.25 -8.43
N ASP A 373 20.59 -7.36 -8.16
CA ASP A 373 20.03 -8.52 -7.44
C ASP A 373 19.60 -8.20 -6.01
N SER A 374 20.16 -7.14 -5.40
CA SER A 374 19.75 -6.67 -4.07
C SER A 374 18.29 -6.21 -4.03
N ARG A 375 17.69 -5.81 -5.16
CA ARG A 375 16.28 -5.38 -5.25
C ARG A 375 15.32 -6.55 -5.55
N ALA A 376 15.41 -7.62 -4.77
CA ALA A 376 14.63 -8.84 -4.99
C ALA A 376 13.11 -8.61 -5.10
N ARG A 377 12.54 -7.68 -4.29
CA ARG A 377 11.11 -7.36 -4.30
C ARG A 377 10.66 -6.71 -5.61
N ASP A 378 11.42 -5.74 -6.09
CA ASP A 378 11.10 -5.03 -7.33
C ASP A 378 11.36 -5.94 -8.53
N ARG A 379 12.46 -6.71 -8.51
CA ARG A 379 12.80 -7.67 -9.56
C ARG A 379 11.70 -8.74 -9.70
N ALA A 380 11.17 -9.26 -8.61
CA ALA A 380 10.00 -10.16 -8.63
C ALA A 380 8.77 -9.49 -9.26
N THR A 381 8.54 -8.20 -8.95
CA THR A 381 7.42 -7.44 -9.52
C THR A 381 7.52 -7.38 -11.05
N TYR A 382 8.70 -7.07 -11.58
CA TYR A 382 8.91 -6.89 -13.01
C TYR A 382 9.02 -8.21 -13.77
N LEU A 383 9.59 -9.26 -13.18
CA LEU A 383 9.53 -10.62 -13.74
C LEU A 383 8.10 -11.11 -13.88
N LEU A 384 7.24 -10.94 -12.86
CA LEU A 384 5.83 -11.33 -12.93
C LEU A 384 5.05 -10.54 -13.99
N ARG A 385 5.31 -9.23 -14.10
CA ARG A 385 4.71 -8.39 -15.16
C ARG A 385 5.18 -8.82 -16.55
N TRP A 386 6.47 -9.08 -16.72
CA TRP A 386 7.03 -9.49 -18.00
C TRP A 386 6.54 -10.90 -18.41
N ALA A 387 6.45 -11.83 -17.45
CA ALA A 387 5.84 -13.13 -17.66
C ALA A 387 4.38 -13.01 -18.17
N ALA A 388 3.59 -12.10 -17.58
CA ALA A 388 2.23 -11.85 -18.05
C ALA A 388 2.22 -11.30 -19.49
N VAL A 389 3.11 -10.36 -19.82
CA VAL A 389 3.27 -9.82 -21.19
C VAL A 389 3.64 -10.92 -22.17
N GLN A 390 4.59 -11.80 -21.85
CA GLN A 390 4.99 -12.92 -22.71
C GLN A 390 3.82 -13.89 -22.95
N MET A 391 3.06 -14.24 -21.92
CA MET A 391 1.88 -15.09 -22.08
C MET A 391 0.79 -14.44 -22.93
N ASP A 392 0.54 -13.14 -22.73
CA ASP A 392 -0.47 -12.39 -23.51
C ASP A 392 -0.02 -12.18 -24.97
N LEU A 393 1.29 -12.23 -25.27
CA LEU A 393 1.87 -12.29 -26.62
C LEU A 393 1.89 -13.70 -27.24
N GLY A 394 1.54 -14.74 -26.48
CA GLY A 394 1.57 -16.14 -26.93
C GLY A 394 2.88 -16.88 -26.70
N ASN A 395 3.88 -16.24 -26.11
CA ASN A 395 5.19 -16.83 -25.79
C ASN A 395 5.14 -17.55 -24.43
N VAL A 396 4.33 -18.60 -24.34
CA VAL A 396 4.01 -19.28 -23.06
C VAL A 396 5.26 -19.84 -22.37
N ASP A 397 6.19 -20.44 -23.11
CA ASP A 397 7.42 -21.01 -22.56
C ASP A 397 8.31 -19.95 -21.89
N HIS A 398 8.46 -18.81 -22.55
CA HIS A 398 9.22 -17.68 -21.99
C HIS A 398 8.51 -17.10 -20.76
N GLY A 399 7.17 -16.96 -20.82
CA GLY A 399 6.39 -16.56 -19.66
C GLY A 399 6.58 -17.50 -18.46
N CYS A 400 6.61 -18.82 -18.69
CA CYS A 400 6.88 -19.81 -17.66
C CYS A 400 8.30 -19.68 -17.09
N GLU A 401 9.30 -19.43 -17.94
CA GLU A 401 10.68 -19.26 -17.49
C GLU A 401 10.85 -18.03 -16.58
N LEU A 402 10.32 -16.88 -17.00
CA LEU A 402 10.32 -15.67 -16.18
C LEU A 402 9.58 -15.87 -14.85
N THR A 403 8.50 -16.65 -14.86
CA THR A 403 7.77 -17.02 -13.65
C THR A 403 8.63 -17.86 -12.71
N ARG A 404 9.41 -18.83 -13.22
CA ARG A 404 10.31 -19.65 -12.41
C ARG A 404 11.39 -18.79 -11.76
N GLN A 405 11.95 -17.83 -12.49
CA GLN A 405 12.95 -16.90 -11.95
C GLN A 405 12.39 -16.03 -10.81
N ALA A 406 11.09 -15.71 -10.83
CA ALA A 406 10.46 -14.93 -9.76
C ALA A 406 10.21 -15.74 -8.46
N LEU A 407 10.11 -17.07 -8.52
CA LEU A 407 9.71 -17.91 -7.39
C LEU A 407 10.58 -17.75 -6.13
N PRO A 408 11.94 -17.78 -6.21
CA PRO A 408 12.78 -17.61 -5.03
C PRO A 408 12.57 -16.24 -4.37
N MET A 409 12.36 -15.20 -5.16
CA MET A 409 12.16 -13.83 -4.68
C MET A 409 10.78 -13.65 -4.02
N LEU A 410 9.75 -14.32 -4.55
CA LEU A 410 8.42 -14.34 -3.92
C LEU A 410 8.47 -14.98 -2.53
N ALA A 411 9.19 -16.10 -2.39
CA ALA A 411 9.38 -16.77 -1.11
C ALA A 411 10.16 -15.91 -0.10
N ALA A 412 11.15 -15.15 -0.57
CA ALA A 412 12.00 -14.33 0.29
C ALA A 412 11.33 -13.03 0.79
N THR A 413 10.54 -12.34 -0.05
CA THR A 413 10.13 -10.94 0.20
C THR A 413 8.80 -10.77 0.92
N ARG A 414 7.99 -11.83 1.05
CA ARG A 414 6.67 -11.85 1.74
C ARG A 414 5.70 -10.72 1.32
N SER A 415 5.88 -10.12 0.14
CA SER A 415 5.03 -9.03 -0.36
C SER A 415 3.66 -9.55 -0.78
N LYS A 416 2.59 -9.02 -0.17
CA LYS A 416 1.21 -9.36 -0.56
C LYS A 416 0.83 -8.77 -1.91
N ARG A 417 1.46 -7.66 -2.32
CA ARG A 417 1.29 -7.08 -3.66
C ARG A 417 1.82 -8.03 -4.74
N ASN A 418 2.98 -8.63 -4.53
CA ASN A 418 3.52 -9.61 -5.48
C ASN A 418 2.80 -10.95 -5.43
N ALA A 419 2.32 -11.38 -4.25
CA ALA A 419 1.42 -12.53 -4.14
C ALA A 419 0.15 -12.35 -5.00
N ARG A 420 -0.49 -11.17 -4.94
CA ARG A 420 -1.66 -10.84 -5.77
C ARG A 420 -1.34 -10.89 -7.28
N ARG A 421 -0.16 -10.41 -7.69
CA ARG A 421 0.30 -10.47 -9.10
C ARG A 421 0.54 -11.91 -9.55
N ALA A 422 1.17 -12.72 -8.70
CA ALA A 422 1.34 -14.15 -8.93
C ALA A 422 -0.01 -14.86 -9.07
N ASP A 423 -1.00 -14.56 -8.23
CA ASP A 423 -2.37 -15.09 -8.36
C ASP A 423 -3.07 -14.68 -9.66
N GLU A 424 -2.78 -13.49 -10.17
CA GLU A 424 -3.25 -13.06 -11.48
C GLU A 424 -2.57 -13.83 -12.61
N LEU A 425 -1.26 -14.05 -12.52
CA LEU A 425 -0.50 -14.83 -13.47
C LEU A 425 -0.96 -16.30 -13.51
N ARG A 426 -1.31 -16.89 -12.37
CA ARG A 426 -1.92 -18.22 -12.28
C ARG A 426 -3.20 -18.34 -13.11
N ARG A 427 -4.02 -17.28 -13.18
CA ARG A 427 -5.21 -17.27 -14.03
C ARG A 427 -4.87 -17.31 -15.52
N ARG A 428 -3.76 -16.70 -15.93
CA ARG A 428 -3.25 -16.77 -17.31
C ARG A 428 -2.70 -18.17 -17.60
N LEU A 429 -1.86 -18.72 -16.73
CA LEU A 429 -1.30 -20.08 -16.83
C LEU A 429 -2.39 -21.14 -17.01
N ARG A 430 -3.49 -21.06 -16.25
CA ARG A 430 -4.60 -22.02 -16.35
C ARG A 430 -5.29 -22.07 -17.72
N ARG A 431 -5.19 -21.02 -18.54
CA ARG A 431 -5.67 -21.04 -19.93
C ARG A 431 -4.88 -22.00 -20.82
N HIS A 432 -3.67 -22.34 -20.40
CA HIS A 432 -2.73 -23.26 -21.07
C HIS A 432 -2.54 -24.58 -20.29
N GLY A 433 -3.49 -24.92 -19.40
CA GLY A 433 -3.37 -26.05 -18.45
C GLY A 433 -3.36 -27.46 -19.06
N THR A 434 -3.37 -27.59 -20.40
CA THR A 434 -3.11 -28.87 -21.07
C THR A 434 -1.64 -29.27 -21.04
N ASP A 435 -0.74 -28.29 -20.91
CA ASP A 435 0.70 -28.52 -20.80
C ASP A 435 1.07 -28.98 -19.37
N PRO A 436 1.73 -30.14 -19.20
CA PRO A 436 2.21 -30.61 -17.89
C PRO A 436 3.11 -29.61 -17.16
N ALA A 437 4.02 -28.93 -17.85
CA ALA A 437 4.97 -27.99 -17.24
C ALA A 437 4.26 -26.72 -16.73
N VAL A 438 3.23 -26.26 -17.45
CA VAL A 438 2.36 -25.15 -17.03
C VAL A 438 1.56 -25.53 -15.77
N ARG A 439 1.04 -26.76 -15.71
CA ARG A 439 0.30 -27.25 -14.53
C ARG A 439 1.21 -27.38 -13.31
N GLU A 440 2.41 -27.91 -13.48
CA GLU A 440 3.41 -28.00 -12.40
C GLU A 440 3.74 -26.60 -11.87
N LEU A 441 3.96 -25.64 -12.75
CA LEU A 441 4.26 -24.26 -12.37
C LEU A 441 3.09 -23.57 -11.63
N ASP A 442 1.82 -23.75 -12.06
CA ASP A 442 0.66 -23.24 -11.31
C ASP A 442 0.57 -23.87 -9.91
N GLN A 443 0.91 -25.16 -9.78
CA GLN A 443 0.93 -25.84 -8.47
C GLN A 443 2.05 -25.32 -7.57
N ILE A 444 3.24 -25.04 -8.10
CA ILE A 444 4.33 -24.46 -7.33
C ILE A 444 3.95 -23.05 -6.87
N LEU A 445 3.46 -22.20 -7.79
CA LEU A 445 2.97 -20.87 -7.42
C LEU A 445 1.89 -20.94 -6.33
N ALA A 446 0.94 -21.88 -6.44
CA ALA A 446 -0.12 -22.08 -5.45
C ALA A 446 0.36 -22.36 -4.02
N ARG A 447 1.58 -22.91 -3.87
CA ARG A 447 2.19 -23.23 -2.58
C ARG A 447 3.06 -22.08 -2.08
N THR A 448 3.58 -21.26 -2.98
CA THR A 448 4.48 -20.14 -2.66
C THR A 448 3.73 -18.89 -2.22
N VAL A 449 2.54 -18.62 -2.78
CA VAL A 449 1.70 -17.45 -2.47
C VAL A 449 0.40 -17.85 -1.79
#